data_AF-A0A537ABI7-F1
#
_entry.id   AF-A0A537ABI7-F1
#
_cell.length_a   1.000
_cell.length_b   1.000
_cell.length_c   1.000
_cell.angle_alpha   90.00
_cell.angle_beta   90.00
_cell.angle_gamma   90.00
#
_symmetry.space_group_name_H-M   'P 1'
#
loop_
_entity.id
_entity.type
_entity.pdbx_description
1 polymer ?
#
loop_
_entity_poly.entity_id
_entity_poly.type
_entity_poly.pdbx_seq_one_letter_code
_entity_poly.pdbx_strand_id
1 'polypeptide(L)'
;MKRFCSAVLLLATACAPMEWVKPDASPAQFAADSQQCEQEAWREARWNYMGYHAAFTPWMYRDALGRPFAGRPFGPFYDPFGDRYMEETRLANFCMRAKGYELAPVQK
;
A
#
# COMPACT_ATOMS: atom_id res chain seq x y z
N MET A 1 7.78 -54.58 -6.26
CA MET A 1 8.28 -53.64 -7.28
C MET A 1 8.01 -52.21 -6.84
N LYS A 2 9.10 -51.43 -6.74
CA LYS A 2 9.24 -49.96 -6.72
C LYS A 2 8.07 -49.09 -6.21
N ARG A 3 8.29 -48.61 -4.99
CA ARG A 3 7.96 -47.27 -4.45
C ARG A 3 7.72 -46.22 -5.54
N PHE A 4 6.53 -45.64 -5.61
CA PHE A 4 6.28 -44.41 -6.36
C PHE A 4 5.61 -43.36 -5.45
N CYS A 5 6.48 -42.50 -4.94
CA CYS A 5 6.31 -41.06 -4.74
C CYS A 5 5.02 -40.54 -4.12
N SER A 6 4.89 -40.73 -2.80
CA SER A 6 4.21 -39.75 -1.95
C SER A 6 5.10 -38.50 -1.83
N ALA A 7 4.93 -37.53 -2.75
CA ALA A 7 5.71 -36.28 -2.71
C ALA A 7 4.89 -35.08 -3.22
N VAL A 8 3.67 -34.88 -2.72
CA VAL A 8 2.86 -33.69 -3.00
C VAL A 8 2.28 -33.13 -1.69
N LEU A 9 3.14 -32.70 -0.76
CA LEU A 9 2.67 -32.20 0.55
C LEU A 9 3.53 -31.09 1.17
N LEU A 10 4.30 -30.33 0.37
CA LEU A 10 5.18 -29.26 0.89
C LEU A 10 5.09 -27.95 0.08
N LEU A 11 3.89 -27.43 -0.15
CA LEU A 11 3.70 -26.09 -0.75
C LEU A 11 2.86 -25.12 0.11
N ALA A 12 2.55 -25.47 1.37
CA ALA A 12 1.69 -24.63 2.23
C ALA A 12 2.44 -23.61 3.12
N THR A 13 3.76 -23.47 3.01
CA THR A 13 4.55 -22.60 3.91
C THR A 13 4.76 -21.16 3.41
N ALA A 14 4.20 -20.78 2.26
CA ALA A 14 4.50 -19.47 1.65
C ALA A 14 3.66 -18.28 2.18
N CYS A 15 2.75 -18.49 3.15
CA CYS A 15 1.93 -17.42 3.72
C CYS A 15 2.05 -17.43 5.25
N ALA A 16 3.20 -16.98 5.76
CA ALA A 16 3.33 -16.65 7.17
C ALA A 16 2.54 -15.36 7.42
N PRO A 17 1.48 -15.38 8.26
CA PRO A 17 0.76 -14.16 8.59
C PRO A 17 1.73 -13.20 9.29
N MET A 18 1.76 -11.96 8.82
CA MET A 18 2.57 -10.90 9.40
C MET A 18 1.67 -10.05 10.28
N GLU A 19 2.16 -9.69 11.47
CA GLU A 19 1.45 -8.86 12.42
C GLU A 19 2.34 -7.69 12.89
N TRP A 20 1.70 -6.59 13.24
CA TRP A 20 2.36 -5.43 13.82
C TRP A 20 2.66 -5.67 15.29
N VAL A 21 3.94 -5.73 15.65
CA VAL A 21 4.39 -6.00 17.01
C VAL A 21 5.09 -4.76 17.56
N LYS A 22 4.75 -4.40 18.79
CA LYS A 22 5.47 -3.41 19.60
C LYS A 22 5.48 -3.91 21.05
N PRO A 23 6.65 -4.19 21.65
CA PRO A 23 6.75 -4.87 22.95
C PRO A 23 5.96 -4.20 24.08
N ASP A 24 5.90 -2.86 24.05
CA ASP A 24 5.31 -2.06 25.14
C ASP A 24 3.89 -1.57 24.82
N ALA A 25 3.30 -1.97 23.70
CA ALA A 25 1.96 -1.51 23.31
C ALA A 25 0.86 -2.39 23.91
N SER A 26 -0.11 -1.76 24.57
CA SER A 26 -1.35 -2.45 24.95
C SER A 26 -2.24 -2.67 23.72
N PRO A 27 -3.18 -3.64 23.74
CA PRO A 27 -4.12 -3.83 22.63
C PRO A 27 -4.97 -2.58 22.33
N ALA A 28 -5.32 -1.82 23.36
CA ALA A 28 -6.05 -0.57 23.20
C ALA A 28 -5.18 0.52 22.54
N GLN A 29 -3.89 0.58 22.90
CA GLN A 29 -2.93 1.49 22.26
C GLN A 29 -2.74 1.13 20.79
N PHE A 30 -2.61 -0.15 20.47
CA PHE A 30 -2.52 -0.63 19.10
C PHE A 30 -3.72 -0.21 18.26
N ALA A 31 -4.94 -0.44 18.74
CA ALA A 31 -6.16 -0.08 18.01
C ALA A 31 -6.27 1.45 17.79
N ALA A 32 -5.89 2.26 18.79
CA ALA A 32 -5.87 3.71 18.65
C ALA A 32 -4.81 4.17 17.64
N ASP A 33 -3.61 3.59 17.70
CA ASP A 33 -2.51 3.91 16.79
C ASP A 33 -2.83 3.51 15.35
N SER A 34 -3.39 2.33 15.13
CA SER A 34 -3.77 1.85 13.80
C SER A 34 -4.85 2.73 13.19
N GLN A 35 -5.91 3.04 13.96
CA GLN A 35 -6.99 3.90 13.51
C GLN A 35 -6.48 5.31 13.19
N GLN A 36 -5.60 5.88 14.02
CA GLN A 36 -4.99 7.17 13.76
C GLN A 36 -4.19 7.14 12.46
N CYS A 37 -3.32 6.13 12.29
CA CYS A 37 -2.49 6.01 11.09
C CYS A 37 -3.31 5.86 9.81
N GLU A 38 -4.40 5.09 9.84
CA GLU A 38 -5.32 4.93 8.70
C GLU A 38 -6.02 6.25 8.34
N GLN A 39 -6.51 7.00 9.32
CA GLN A 39 -7.17 8.29 9.08
C GLN A 39 -6.23 9.33 8.49
N GLU A 40 -5.01 9.40 9.01
CA GLU A 40 -3.95 10.30 8.53
C GLU A 40 -3.52 9.92 7.10
N ALA A 41 -3.31 8.63 6.85
CA ALA A 41 -2.98 8.11 5.54
C ALA A 41 -4.09 8.39 4.51
N TRP A 42 -5.36 8.21 4.90
CA TRP A 42 -6.50 8.53 4.05
C TRP A 42 -6.52 10.02 3.69
N ARG A 43 -6.32 10.91 4.67
CA ARG A 43 -6.35 12.35 4.45
C ARG A 43 -5.25 12.78 3.49
N GLU A 44 -4.04 12.28 3.68
CA GLU A 44 -2.88 12.59 2.85
C GLU A 44 -3.03 12.00 1.44
N ALA A 45 -3.38 10.71 1.31
CA ALA A 45 -3.61 10.08 0.01
C ALA A 45 -4.74 10.76 -0.76
N ARG A 46 -5.82 11.17 -0.07
CA ARG A 46 -6.94 11.90 -0.66
C ARG A 46 -6.52 13.28 -1.15
N TRP A 47 -5.73 14.00 -0.36
CA TRP A 47 -5.19 15.30 -0.75
C TRP A 47 -4.31 15.17 -2.00
N ASN A 48 -3.42 14.19 -2.03
CA ASN A 48 -2.51 13.98 -3.17
C ASN A 48 -3.25 13.53 -4.44
N TYR A 49 -4.22 12.62 -4.30
CA TYR A 49 -5.03 12.15 -5.43
C TYR A 49 -5.90 13.25 -6.06
N MET A 50 -6.42 14.19 -5.26
CA MET A 50 -7.23 15.31 -5.76
C MET A 50 -6.41 16.36 -6.54
N GLY A 51 -5.11 16.11 -6.75
CA GLY A 51 -4.31 16.86 -7.71
C GLY A 51 -3.82 18.21 -7.20
N TYR A 52 -3.77 18.42 -5.88
CA TYR A 52 -3.25 19.64 -5.25
C TYR A 52 -1.72 19.82 -5.40
N HIS A 53 -1.02 18.86 -6.01
CA HIS A 53 0.39 19.01 -6.39
C HIS A 53 0.56 19.75 -7.73
N ALA A 54 1.37 20.81 -7.72
CA ALA A 54 1.72 21.65 -8.87
C ALA A 54 2.46 20.91 -10.01
N ALA A 55 3.00 19.71 -9.76
CA ALA A 55 3.67 18.89 -10.77
C ALA A 55 2.72 18.31 -11.84
N PHE A 56 1.42 18.55 -11.72
CA PHE A 56 0.39 17.92 -12.54
C PHE A 56 -0.59 18.93 -13.16
N THR A 57 -0.06 19.98 -13.77
CA THR A 57 -0.82 20.75 -14.76
C THR A 57 -1.34 19.81 -15.86
N PRO A 58 -2.58 20.00 -16.37
CA PRO A 58 -3.08 19.22 -17.49
C PRO A 58 -2.11 19.33 -18.67
N TRP A 59 -1.71 18.17 -19.21
CA TRP A 59 -0.91 18.10 -20.43
C TRP A 59 -1.85 18.09 -21.63
N MET A 60 -1.39 18.70 -22.72
CA MET A 60 -2.13 18.71 -23.98
C MET A 60 -1.76 17.47 -24.79
N TYR A 61 -2.73 16.61 -25.01
CA TYR A 61 -2.62 15.41 -25.84
C TYR A 61 -3.36 15.61 -27.16
N ARG A 62 -3.14 14.67 -28.09
CA ARG A 62 -3.92 14.56 -29.33
C ARG A 62 -4.53 13.17 -29.41
N ASP A 63 -5.80 13.07 -29.79
CA ASP A 63 -6.44 11.79 -30.07
C ASP A 63 -6.00 11.23 -31.44
N ALA A 64 -6.52 10.06 -31.80
CA ALA A 64 -6.22 9.41 -33.09
C ALA A 64 -6.65 10.24 -34.32
N LEU A 65 -7.52 11.23 -34.14
CA LEU A 65 -8.01 12.15 -35.17
C LEU A 65 -7.26 13.50 -35.12
N GLY A 66 -6.26 13.65 -34.25
CA GLY A 66 -5.45 14.86 -34.08
C GLY A 66 -6.11 15.98 -33.27
N ARG A 67 -7.29 15.75 -32.67
CA ARG A 67 -8.00 16.76 -31.86
C ARG A 67 -7.29 16.94 -30.51
N PRO A 68 -7.06 18.19 -30.06
CA PRO A 68 -6.43 18.42 -28.78
C PRO A 68 -7.38 18.07 -27.64
N PHE A 69 -6.86 17.43 -26.59
CA PHE A 69 -7.57 17.27 -25.33
C PHE A 69 -6.62 17.48 -24.15
N ALA A 70 -7.15 18.04 -23.08
CA ALA A 70 -6.43 18.15 -21.82
C ALA A 70 -6.59 16.84 -21.05
N GLY A 71 -5.47 16.24 -20.68
CA GLY A 71 -5.44 15.05 -19.83
C GLY A 71 -4.40 15.23 -18.73
N ARG A 72 -4.51 14.46 -17.66
CA ARG A 72 -3.41 14.32 -16.71
C ARG A 72 -2.60 13.09 -17.12
N PRO A 73 -1.26 13.16 -17.14
CA PRO A 73 -0.46 11.96 -17.28
C PRO A 73 -0.72 11.05 -16.07
N PHE A 74 -1.30 9.87 -16.32
CA PHE A 74 -1.49 8.83 -15.32
C PHE A 74 -0.60 7.63 -15.67
N GLY A 75 0.03 7.03 -14.68
CA GLY A 75 0.83 5.83 -14.85
C GLY A 75 2.11 5.85 -14.03
N PRO A 76 2.78 4.71 -13.88
CA PRO A 76 3.86 4.50 -12.91
C PRO A 76 5.07 5.44 -13.09
N PHE A 77 5.25 6.04 -14.27
CA PHE A 77 6.34 6.98 -14.55
C PHE A 77 6.03 8.43 -14.14
N TYR A 78 4.76 8.81 -14.16
CA TYR A 78 4.32 10.20 -13.90
C TYR A 78 3.59 10.34 -12.57
N ASP A 79 3.03 9.23 -12.10
CA ASP A 79 2.32 9.12 -10.84
C ASP A 79 2.60 7.72 -10.26
N PRO A 80 3.79 7.49 -9.66
CA PRO A 80 4.17 6.20 -9.05
C PRO A 80 3.20 5.75 -7.95
N PHE A 81 2.41 6.71 -7.48
CA PHE A 81 1.54 6.71 -6.32
C PHE A 81 0.10 7.08 -6.72
N GLY A 82 -0.22 6.98 -8.01
CA GLY A 82 -1.53 7.40 -8.54
C GLY A 82 -2.68 6.50 -8.15
N ASP A 83 -2.37 5.26 -7.74
CA ASP A 83 -3.36 4.43 -7.05
C ASP A 83 -3.45 4.89 -5.59
N ARG A 84 -4.53 5.62 -5.31
CA ARG A 84 -4.86 6.15 -3.99
C ARG A 84 -4.86 5.07 -2.90
N TYR A 85 -5.32 3.85 -3.20
CA TYR A 85 -5.42 2.79 -2.21
C TYR A 85 -4.04 2.21 -1.86
N MET A 86 -3.15 2.11 -2.86
CA MET A 86 -1.77 1.70 -2.63
C MET A 86 -1.03 2.72 -1.77
N GLU A 87 -1.26 4.02 -2.02
CA GLU A 87 -0.67 5.08 -1.21
C GLU A 87 -1.17 5.15 0.21
N GLU A 88 -2.48 5.01 0.40
CA GLU A 88 -3.08 4.93 1.73
C GLU A 88 -2.45 3.80 2.54
N THR A 89 -2.30 2.62 1.94
CA THR A 89 -1.62 1.48 2.59
C THR A 89 -0.15 1.77 2.90
N ARG A 90 0.59 2.37 1.96
CA ARG A 90 2.00 2.72 2.14
C ARG A 90 2.20 3.71 3.29
N LEU A 91 1.38 4.75 3.33
CA LEU A 91 1.42 5.80 4.35
C LEU A 91 1.01 5.27 5.73
N ALA A 92 -0.03 4.43 5.80
CA ALA A 92 -0.45 3.79 7.04
C ALA A 92 0.67 2.90 7.61
N ASN A 93 1.28 2.07 6.76
CA ASN A 93 2.41 1.22 7.15
C ASN A 93 3.62 2.03 7.61
N PHE A 94 3.90 3.16 6.94
CA PHE A 94 4.96 4.07 7.34
C PHE A 94 4.68 4.70 8.70
N CYS A 95 3.45 5.14 8.95
CA CYS A 95 3.02 5.69 10.23
C CYS A 95 3.17 4.67 11.37
N MET A 96 2.78 3.41 11.14
CA MET A 96 2.95 2.33 12.12
C MET A 96 4.43 2.13 12.48
N ARG A 97 5.31 2.07 11.47
CA ARG A 97 6.77 1.98 11.69
C ARG A 97 7.33 3.19 12.44
N ALA A 98 6.88 4.40 12.10
CA ALA A 98 7.29 5.63 12.78
C ALA A 98 6.86 5.66 14.25
N LYS A 99 5.75 5.02 14.61
CA LYS A 99 5.30 4.80 15.99
C LYS A 99 6.06 3.69 16.72
N GLY A 100 7.00 3.01 16.05
CA GLY A 100 7.83 1.95 16.62
C GLY A 100 7.21 0.55 16.54
N TYR A 101 6.23 0.32 15.65
CA TYR A 101 5.74 -1.02 15.36
C TYR A 101 6.59 -1.67 14.27
N GLU A 102 6.87 -2.96 14.43
CA GLU A 102 7.57 -3.78 13.45
C GLU A 102 6.64 -4.87 12.91
N LEU A 103 6.72 -5.14 11.59
CA LEU A 103 6.01 -6.26 10.97
C LEU A 103 6.82 -7.53 11.23
N ALA A 104 6.33 -8.39 12.12
CA ALA A 104 6.95 -9.67 12.45
C ALA A 104 6.03 -10.83 12.07
N PRO A 105 6.58 -12.00 11.71
CA PRO A 105 5.77 -13.19 11.48
C PRO A 105 5.10 -13.64 12.78
N VAL A 106 3.80 -13.96 12.72
CA VAL A 106 3.06 -14.51 13.86
C VAL A 106 3.61 -15.90 14.17
N GLN A 107 4.19 -16.07 15.36
CA GLN A 107 4.58 -17.38 15.85
C GLN A 107 3.32 -18.11 16.32
N LYS A 108 2.96 -19.19 15.61
CA LYS A 108 1.87 -20.09 15.99
C LYS A 108 2.29 -21.05 17.09
#